data_AF-E1IBS2-F1
#
_entry.id   AF-E1IBS2-F1
#
_cell.length_a   1.000
_cell.length_b   1.000
_cell.length_c   1.000
_cell.angle_alpha   90.00
_cell.angle_beta   90.00
_cell.angle_gamma   90.00
#
_symmetry.space_group_name_H-M   'P 1'
#
loop_
_entity.id
_entity.type
_entity.pdbx_description
1 polymer ?
#
loop_
_entity_poly.entity_id
_entity_poly.type
_entity_poly.pdbx_seq_one_letter_code
_entity_poly.pdbx_strand_id
1 'polypeptide(L)'
;MAHHVTQDLTAALSAVDAAASAAYRECSPQMIAYANEQIAAQEQLGPPFDLLSLEMIYRTHAEHAHYMAEQFAHHDAHALVTMFTWVYRTYQMRGAVPRAFPVDLMVWRDAVAHYLDPDLAAPIMEVYNCLHEYHTALIQEIVEPTYTPEYTAQLHTHIQSYLGALLAPDARAALEAAASYIHGPDQIATWWECVIRQAMYEVGQLWAQGEISVGQEHLATAITQRVMAYYYPQILEKSRNKGHVIVTASPGEHHEVGARILADILELNGWDTYYTGANTPSDTIIDLLAQTKAQVICISTTLPTSLVAVAELIAHIRAAHLEPKPTILVGGQAYLAEPTLWQHVGADWFASSASEGLRYIEGIHSSGGKQ
;
A
#
# COMPACT_ATOMS: atom_id res chain seq x y z
N MET A 1 -15.02 17.14 10.76
CA MET A 1 -15.51 16.12 11.71
C MET A 1 -14.30 15.48 12.40
N ALA A 2 -13.24 15.19 11.63
CA ALA A 2 -11.90 14.81 12.13
C ALA A 2 -11.43 15.51 13.40
N HIS A 3 -11.56 16.85 13.51
CA HIS A 3 -11.09 17.59 14.69
C HIS A 3 -11.77 17.18 16.00
N HIS A 4 -13.06 16.81 15.96
CA HIS A 4 -13.78 16.32 17.14
C HIS A 4 -13.39 14.88 17.47
N VAL A 5 -13.27 14.00 16.46
CA VAL A 5 -12.82 12.61 16.64
C VAL A 5 -11.42 12.55 17.27
N THR A 6 -10.48 13.37 16.79
CA THR A 6 -9.13 13.43 17.37
C THR A 6 -9.14 13.97 18.80
N GLN A 7 -10.02 14.94 19.14
CA GLN A 7 -10.13 15.47 20.49
C GLN A 7 -10.64 14.42 21.48
N ASP A 8 -11.70 13.70 21.13
CA ASP A 8 -12.30 12.69 22.00
C ASP A 8 -11.36 11.49 22.17
N LEU A 9 -10.67 11.06 21.11
CA LEU A 9 -9.61 10.05 21.20
C LEU A 9 -8.41 10.51 22.02
N THR A 10 -8.02 11.80 21.92
CA THR A 10 -6.93 12.35 22.75
C THR A 10 -7.30 12.29 24.23
N ALA A 11 -8.53 12.64 24.56
CA ALA A 11 -9.03 12.57 25.93
C ALA A 11 -9.07 11.12 26.45
N ALA A 12 -9.59 10.18 25.64
CA ALA A 12 -9.64 8.77 26.00
C ALA A 12 -8.24 8.15 26.17
N LEU A 13 -7.31 8.41 25.24
CA LEU A 13 -5.93 7.92 25.34
C LEU A 13 -5.20 8.48 26.56
N SER A 14 -5.38 9.77 26.86
CA SER A 14 -4.75 10.41 28.02
C SER A 14 -5.20 9.83 29.36
N ALA A 15 -6.37 9.16 29.41
CA ALA A 15 -6.87 8.47 30.59
C ALA A 15 -6.23 7.08 30.78
N VAL A 16 -5.55 6.53 29.76
CA VAL A 16 -4.82 5.26 29.86
C VAL A 16 -3.46 5.52 30.51
N ASP A 17 -3.35 5.20 31.80
CA ASP A 17 -2.11 5.36 32.53
C ASP A 17 -1.09 4.24 32.25
N ALA A 18 0.11 4.38 32.82
CA ALA A 18 1.19 3.42 32.61
C ALA A 18 0.86 2.01 33.14
N ALA A 19 0.03 1.89 34.18
CA ALA A 19 -0.36 0.60 34.76
C ALA A 19 -1.36 -0.11 33.83
N ALA A 20 -2.37 0.61 33.33
CA ALA A 20 -3.31 0.10 32.34
C ALA A 20 -2.59 -0.29 31.03
N SER A 21 -1.69 0.56 30.54
CA SER A 21 -0.87 0.28 29.35
C SER A 21 0.01 -0.97 29.52
N ALA A 22 0.61 -1.16 30.70
CA ALA A 22 1.40 -2.36 31.00
C ALA A 22 0.53 -3.63 31.09
N ALA A 23 -0.62 -3.55 31.77
CA ALA A 23 -1.56 -4.66 31.88
C ALA A 23 -2.09 -5.09 30.50
N TYR A 24 -2.38 -4.14 29.61
CA TYR A 24 -2.77 -4.45 28.23
C TYR A 24 -1.68 -5.25 27.50
N ARG A 25 -0.42 -4.82 27.59
CA ARG A 25 0.72 -5.55 26.99
C ARG A 25 0.87 -6.96 27.56
N GLU A 26 0.78 -7.11 28.88
CA GLU A 26 0.94 -8.39 29.55
C GLU A 26 -0.16 -9.39 29.15
N CYS A 27 -1.41 -8.92 29.04
CA CYS A 27 -2.57 -9.75 28.69
C CYS A 27 -2.80 -9.89 27.17
N SER A 28 -1.99 -9.24 26.33
CA SER A 28 -2.16 -9.23 24.87
C SER A 28 -2.22 -10.65 24.26
N PRO A 29 -1.38 -11.62 24.65
CA PRO A 29 -1.49 -12.99 24.12
C PRO A 29 -2.85 -13.65 24.36
N GLN A 30 -3.44 -13.46 25.54
CA GLN A 30 -4.76 -14.00 25.89
C GLN A 30 -5.88 -13.27 25.15
N MET A 31 -5.76 -11.95 25.01
CA MET A 31 -6.73 -11.14 24.26
C MET A 31 -6.74 -11.49 22.77
N ILE A 32 -5.57 -11.74 22.16
CA ILE A 32 -5.47 -12.22 20.76
C ILE A 32 -6.20 -13.55 20.60
N ALA A 33 -5.97 -14.51 21.51
CA ALA A 33 -6.62 -15.81 21.47
C ALA A 33 -8.14 -15.70 21.60
N TYR A 34 -8.61 -14.84 22.52
CA TYR A 34 -10.03 -14.55 22.70
C TYR A 34 -10.63 -13.90 21.45
N ALA A 35 -9.97 -12.91 20.86
CA ALA A 35 -10.45 -12.25 19.65
C ALA A 35 -10.57 -13.23 18.47
N ASN A 36 -9.58 -14.11 18.31
CA ASN A 36 -9.61 -15.18 17.30
C ASN A 36 -10.81 -16.12 17.49
N GLU A 37 -11.10 -16.52 18.73
CA GLU A 37 -12.21 -17.39 19.08
C GLU A 37 -13.57 -16.72 18.85
N GLN A 38 -13.74 -15.47 19.30
CA GLN A 38 -15.00 -14.74 19.15
C GLN A 38 -15.32 -14.42 17.70
N ILE A 39 -14.32 -14.03 16.90
CA ILE A 39 -14.52 -13.80 15.46
C ILE A 39 -14.86 -15.11 14.75
N ALA A 40 -14.21 -16.23 15.10
CA ALA A 40 -14.54 -17.53 14.53
C ALA A 40 -15.97 -18.01 14.87
N ALA A 41 -16.53 -17.57 16.01
CA ALA A 41 -17.86 -17.94 16.47
C ALA A 41 -19.00 -17.09 15.87
N GLN A 42 -18.70 -16.03 15.11
CA GLN A 42 -19.71 -15.12 14.55
C GLN A 42 -20.34 -15.69 13.26
N GLU A 43 -21.43 -16.45 13.39
CA GLU A 43 -22.21 -17.01 12.26
C GLU A 43 -22.81 -15.94 11.32
N GLN A 44 -23.01 -14.70 11.80
CA GLN A 44 -23.66 -13.62 11.05
C GLN A 44 -22.76 -12.90 10.04
N LEU A 45 -21.46 -13.19 10.02
CA LEU A 45 -20.52 -12.50 9.13
C LEU A 45 -20.60 -12.99 7.67
N GLY A 46 -21.21 -14.15 7.40
CA GLY A 46 -21.55 -14.65 6.05
C GLY A 46 -20.34 -14.86 5.11
N PRO A 47 -20.49 -15.55 3.97
CA PRO A 47 -19.42 -15.62 2.97
C PRO A 47 -19.09 -14.22 2.37
N PRO A 48 -17.82 -13.94 2.00
CA PRO A 48 -16.72 -14.88 1.81
C PRO A 48 -15.60 -14.68 2.85
N PHE A 49 -15.81 -15.08 4.10
CA PHE A 49 -14.67 -15.40 4.98
C PHE A 49 -14.13 -16.79 4.62
N ASP A 50 -13.63 -16.96 3.39
CA ASP A 50 -12.96 -18.19 2.97
C ASP A 50 -11.58 -18.26 3.64
N LEU A 51 -11.07 -19.43 3.99
CA LEU A 51 -9.95 -19.70 4.92
C LEU A 51 -8.70 -18.78 4.87
N LEU A 52 -8.41 -18.11 3.75
CA LEU A 52 -7.38 -17.05 3.63
C LEU A 52 -7.70 -15.76 4.43
N SER A 53 -8.97 -15.54 4.77
CA SER A 53 -9.47 -14.36 5.51
C SER A 53 -9.33 -14.50 7.03
N LEU A 54 -9.53 -15.68 7.61
CA LEU A 54 -9.35 -15.91 9.05
C LEU A 54 -7.88 -15.90 9.45
N GLU A 55 -7.00 -16.53 8.65
CA GLU A 55 -5.55 -16.48 8.89
C GLU A 55 -5.02 -15.05 8.79
N MET A 56 -5.54 -14.26 7.85
CA MET A 56 -5.27 -12.83 7.75
C MET A 56 -5.78 -12.07 8.99
N ILE A 57 -7.03 -12.29 9.42
CA ILE A 57 -7.59 -11.66 10.63
C ILE A 57 -6.75 -12.00 11.86
N TYR A 58 -6.34 -13.26 12.02
CA TYR A 58 -5.52 -13.70 13.15
C TYR A 58 -4.15 -13.05 13.15
N ARG A 59 -3.54 -12.89 11.97
CA ARG A 59 -2.30 -12.12 11.84
C ARG A 59 -2.53 -10.64 12.16
N THR A 60 -3.62 -10.05 11.70
CA THR A 60 -3.99 -8.67 12.05
C THR A 60 -4.20 -8.52 13.54
N HIS A 61 -4.77 -9.50 14.26
CA HIS A 61 -4.96 -9.39 15.70
C HIS A 61 -3.63 -9.24 16.47
N ALA A 62 -2.57 -9.91 16.02
CA ALA A 62 -1.24 -9.71 16.60
C ALA A 62 -0.68 -8.31 16.30
N GLU A 63 -0.82 -7.84 15.06
CA GLU A 63 -0.42 -6.50 14.62
C GLU A 63 -1.21 -5.40 15.37
N HIS A 64 -2.52 -5.61 15.56
CA HIS A 64 -3.44 -4.74 16.31
C HIS A 64 -3.04 -4.62 17.77
N ALA A 65 -2.83 -5.75 18.46
CA ALA A 65 -2.42 -5.75 19.86
C ALA A 65 -1.12 -4.98 20.07
N HIS A 66 -0.15 -5.21 19.17
CA HIS A 66 1.13 -4.51 19.22
C HIS A 66 0.94 -3.01 19.02
N TYR A 67 0.20 -2.60 17.98
CA TYR A 67 -0.01 -1.19 17.67
C TYR A 67 -0.76 -0.45 18.77
N MET A 68 -1.87 -1.02 19.27
CA MET A 68 -2.65 -0.41 20.34
C MET A 68 -1.81 -0.24 21.61
N ALA A 69 -0.94 -1.20 21.93
CA ALA A 69 -0.01 -1.08 23.05
C ALA A 69 0.96 0.10 22.91
N GLU A 70 1.42 0.41 21.70
CA GLU A 70 2.22 1.60 21.42
C GLU A 70 1.40 2.88 21.63
N GLN A 71 0.17 2.93 21.10
CA GLN A 71 -0.68 4.10 21.23
C GLN A 71 -1.07 4.39 22.68
N PHE A 72 -1.30 3.36 23.49
CA PHE A 72 -1.53 3.51 24.93
C PHE A 72 -0.29 4.01 25.68
N ALA A 73 0.91 3.79 25.15
CA ALA A 73 2.15 4.27 25.77
C ALA A 73 2.52 5.70 25.35
N HIS A 74 2.11 6.11 24.14
CA HIS A 74 2.52 7.38 23.53
C HIS A 74 1.41 8.42 23.40
N HIS A 75 0.15 8.03 23.62
CA HIS A 75 -1.03 8.89 23.58
C HIS A 75 -1.21 9.65 22.26
N ASP A 76 -0.79 9.06 21.13
CA ASP A 76 -0.86 9.69 19.82
C ASP A 76 -2.21 9.42 19.11
N ALA A 77 -3.19 10.25 19.43
CA ALA A 77 -4.52 10.16 18.82
C ALA A 77 -4.50 10.39 17.30
N HIS A 78 -3.57 11.18 16.78
CA HIS A 78 -3.49 11.47 15.36
C HIS A 78 -2.99 10.24 14.60
N ALA A 79 -1.89 9.63 15.05
CA ALA A 79 -1.39 8.39 14.48
C ALA A 79 -2.43 7.28 14.54
N LEU A 80 -3.17 7.16 15.65
CA LEU A 80 -4.27 6.19 15.79
C LEU A 80 -5.38 6.42 14.77
N VAL A 81 -5.88 7.65 14.60
CA VAL A 81 -6.91 7.99 13.59
C VAL A 81 -6.43 7.71 12.18
N THR A 82 -5.19 8.10 11.85
CA THR A 82 -4.59 7.87 10.54
C THR A 82 -4.52 6.38 10.23
N MET A 83 -4.00 5.58 11.16
CA MET A 83 -3.93 4.11 11.01
C MET A 83 -5.32 3.51 10.86
N PHE A 84 -6.30 3.88 11.68
CA PHE A 84 -7.65 3.33 11.60
C PHE A 84 -8.34 3.63 10.28
N THR A 85 -8.23 4.88 9.82
CA THR A 85 -8.72 5.30 8.50
C THR A 85 -8.05 4.49 7.39
N TRP A 86 -6.75 4.25 7.54
CA TRP A 86 -5.95 3.46 6.62
C TRP A 86 -6.34 1.97 6.61
N VAL A 87 -6.58 1.34 7.77
CA VAL A 87 -7.04 -0.05 7.86
C VAL A 87 -8.43 -0.18 7.25
N TYR A 88 -9.35 0.73 7.56
CA TYR A 88 -10.69 0.75 6.95
C TYR A 88 -10.64 0.77 5.42
N ARG A 89 -9.78 1.62 4.84
CA ARG A 89 -9.54 1.65 3.38
C ARG A 89 -8.98 0.34 2.87
N THR A 90 -7.96 -0.18 3.54
CA THR A 90 -7.28 -1.42 3.12
C THR A 90 -8.24 -2.61 3.17
N TYR A 91 -9.13 -2.66 4.14
CA TYR A 91 -10.13 -3.73 4.29
C TYR A 91 -11.24 -3.58 3.25
N GLN A 92 -11.70 -2.36 2.96
CA GLN A 92 -12.60 -2.09 1.84
C GLN A 92 -11.99 -2.48 0.49
N MET A 93 -10.74 -2.07 0.24
CA MET A 93 -9.97 -2.41 -0.96
C MET A 93 -9.51 -3.87 -1.01
N ARG A 94 -9.77 -4.68 0.04
CA ARG A 94 -9.54 -6.13 0.09
C ARG A 94 -10.85 -6.91 0.23
N GLY A 95 -11.99 -6.22 0.02
CA GLY A 95 -13.38 -6.70 0.13
C GLY A 95 -13.73 -7.44 1.42
N ALA A 96 -12.96 -7.20 2.48
CA ALA A 96 -13.41 -7.48 3.81
C ALA A 96 -14.63 -6.60 4.08
N VAL A 97 -15.70 -7.22 4.58
CA VAL A 97 -16.97 -6.53 4.78
C VAL A 97 -16.74 -5.40 5.79
N PRO A 98 -17.05 -4.13 5.47
CA PRO A 98 -16.96 -3.01 6.41
C PRO A 98 -17.75 -3.23 7.72
N ARG A 99 -18.63 -4.24 7.73
CA ARG A 99 -19.40 -4.71 8.90
C ARG A 99 -18.56 -5.47 9.92
N ALA A 100 -17.45 -6.11 9.54
CA ALA A 100 -16.63 -6.90 10.46
C ALA A 100 -15.81 -6.02 11.41
N PHE A 101 -15.37 -4.85 10.96
CA PHE A 101 -14.53 -3.97 11.77
C PHE A 101 -15.21 -3.41 13.04
N PRO A 102 -16.45 -2.88 13.02
CA PRO A 102 -17.10 -2.49 14.27
C PRO A 102 -17.33 -3.68 15.20
N VAL A 103 -17.58 -4.87 14.66
CA VAL A 103 -17.68 -6.10 15.46
C VAL A 103 -16.33 -6.41 16.12
N ASP A 104 -15.24 -6.34 15.36
CA ASP A 104 -13.89 -6.63 15.84
C ASP A 104 -13.44 -5.65 16.94
N LEU A 105 -13.74 -4.35 16.80
CA LEU A 105 -13.49 -3.38 17.87
C LEU A 105 -14.20 -3.72 19.18
N MET A 106 -15.43 -4.23 19.10
CA MET A 106 -16.17 -4.64 20.28
C MET A 106 -15.65 -5.95 20.85
N VAL A 107 -15.20 -6.88 20.01
CA VAL A 107 -14.51 -8.10 20.46
C VAL A 107 -13.24 -7.74 21.24
N TRP A 108 -12.44 -6.78 20.77
CA TRP A 108 -11.27 -6.29 21.50
C TRP A 108 -11.64 -5.59 22.81
N ARG A 109 -12.69 -4.76 22.82
CA ARG A 109 -13.22 -4.15 24.04
C ARG A 109 -13.63 -5.21 25.07
N ASP A 110 -14.31 -6.27 24.61
CA ASP A 110 -14.75 -7.38 25.45
C ASP A 110 -13.56 -8.20 25.98
N ALA A 111 -12.53 -8.41 25.16
CA ALA A 111 -11.28 -9.05 25.58
C ALA A 111 -10.61 -8.27 26.73
N VAL A 112 -10.54 -6.95 26.61
CA VAL A 112 -10.01 -6.07 27.66
C VAL A 112 -10.83 -6.21 28.94
N ALA A 113 -12.16 -6.16 28.85
CA ALA A 113 -13.05 -6.33 30.00
C ALA A 113 -12.92 -7.72 30.67
N HIS A 114 -12.58 -8.75 29.89
CA HIS A 114 -12.48 -10.11 30.36
C HIS A 114 -11.18 -10.39 31.12
N TYR A 115 -10.05 -9.82 30.68
CA TYR A 115 -8.73 -10.17 31.19
C TYR A 115 -8.09 -9.13 32.12
N LEU A 116 -8.49 -7.85 32.05
CA LEU A 116 -7.93 -6.80 32.90
C LEU A 116 -8.79 -6.55 34.14
N ASP A 117 -8.16 -6.07 35.21
CA ASP A 117 -8.87 -5.53 36.37
C ASP A 117 -9.80 -4.38 35.95
N PRO A 118 -11.03 -4.26 36.51
CA PRO A 118 -12.00 -3.25 36.07
C PRO A 118 -11.48 -1.82 36.04
N ASP A 119 -10.64 -1.43 37.01
CA ASP A 119 -10.12 -0.07 37.09
C ASP A 119 -9.06 0.21 35.99
N LEU A 120 -8.31 -0.83 35.59
CA LEU A 120 -7.34 -0.76 34.50
C LEU A 120 -8.01 -0.91 33.12
N ALA A 121 -9.08 -1.68 33.04
CA ALA A 121 -9.83 -1.95 31.82
C ALA A 121 -10.63 -0.71 31.36
N ALA A 122 -11.25 0.01 32.29
CA ALA A 122 -12.16 1.12 32.00
C ALA A 122 -11.60 2.17 31.02
N PRO A 123 -10.40 2.76 31.22
CA PRO A 123 -9.87 3.76 30.30
C PRO A 123 -9.53 3.19 28.92
N ILE A 124 -9.10 1.93 28.83
CA ILE A 124 -8.79 1.27 27.56
C ILE A 124 -10.08 0.99 26.78
N MET A 125 -11.12 0.50 27.46
CA MET A 125 -12.43 0.26 26.85
C MET A 125 -13.00 1.54 26.25
N GLU A 126 -12.77 2.69 26.87
CA GLU A 126 -13.23 3.98 26.36
C GLU A 126 -12.58 4.36 25.03
N VAL A 127 -11.30 4.01 24.82
CA VAL A 127 -10.64 4.18 23.52
C VAL A 127 -11.34 3.33 22.45
N TYR A 128 -11.65 2.06 22.74
CA TYR A 128 -12.39 1.19 21.82
C TYR A 128 -13.81 1.67 21.55
N ASN A 129 -14.51 2.18 22.57
CA ASN A 129 -15.84 2.77 22.43
C ASN A 129 -15.79 3.98 21.49
N CYS A 130 -14.81 4.87 21.68
CA CYS A 130 -14.60 6.05 20.86
C CYS A 130 -14.33 5.68 19.40
N LEU A 131 -13.44 4.71 19.16
CA LEU A 131 -13.15 4.19 17.83
C LEU A 131 -14.40 3.59 17.17
N HIS A 132 -15.20 2.83 17.92
CA HIS A 132 -16.44 2.25 17.44
C HIS A 132 -17.54 3.28 17.20
N GLU A 133 -17.62 4.36 17.99
CA GLU A 133 -18.60 5.44 17.76
C GLU A 133 -18.31 6.19 16.46
N TYR A 134 -17.04 6.56 16.26
CA TYR A 134 -16.65 7.43 15.14
C TYR A 134 -16.31 6.69 13.85
N HIS A 135 -16.34 5.35 13.86
CA HIS A 135 -15.92 4.56 12.71
C HIS A 135 -16.68 4.89 11.42
N THR A 136 -17.99 5.15 11.49
CA THR A 136 -18.80 5.51 10.31
C THR A 136 -18.42 6.88 9.76
N ALA A 137 -18.08 7.84 10.63
CA ALA A 137 -17.62 9.17 10.23
C ALA A 137 -16.21 9.11 9.61
N LEU A 138 -15.32 8.31 10.21
CA LEU A 138 -13.99 8.03 9.66
C LEU A 138 -14.10 7.41 8.26
N ILE A 139 -15.06 6.50 8.03
CA ILE A 139 -15.34 5.92 6.70
C ILE A 139 -15.92 6.95 5.70
N GLN A 140 -16.69 7.94 6.13
CA GLN A 140 -17.32 8.90 5.22
C GLN A 140 -16.35 9.99 4.71
N GLU A 141 -15.31 10.35 5.48
CA GLU A 141 -14.22 11.22 5.02
C GLU A 141 -13.30 10.53 3.97
N ILE A 142 -13.60 9.28 3.60
CA ILE A 142 -12.83 8.44 2.65
C ILE A 142 -13.44 8.45 1.23
N VAL A 143 -14.62 9.05 1.03
CA VAL A 143 -15.19 9.20 -0.32
C VAL A 143 -14.35 10.21 -1.12
N GLU A 144 -13.61 9.67 -2.09
CA GLU A 144 -12.47 10.24 -2.83
C GLU A 144 -12.59 11.69 -3.33
N PRO A 145 -11.46 12.36 -3.62
CA PRO A 145 -11.30 13.02 -4.89
C PRO A 145 -10.83 11.98 -5.92
N THR A 146 -11.77 11.39 -6.67
CA THR A 146 -11.44 10.75 -7.96
C THR A 146 -11.04 11.87 -8.89
N TYR A 147 -9.78 12.29 -8.86
CA TYR A 147 -9.23 12.98 -10.01
C TYR A 147 -9.08 11.91 -11.09
N THR A 148 -10.11 11.72 -11.91
CA THR A 148 -9.96 11.14 -13.23
C THR A 148 -9.49 12.29 -14.11
N PRO A 149 -8.20 12.38 -14.49
CA PRO A 149 -7.78 13.36 -15.48
C PRO A 149 -8.68 13.23 -16.72
N GLU A 150 -9.02 14.33 -17.38
CA GLU A 150 -9.79 14.39 -18.64
C GLU A 150 -9.36 13.35 -19.68
N TYR A 151 -8.07 12.99 -19.65
CA TYR A 151 -7.46 11.98 -20.49
C TYR A 151 -8.00 10.55 -20.28
N THR A 152 -8.39 10.19 -19.05
CA THR A 152 -8.96 8.87 -18.71
C THR A 152 -10.31 8.65 -19.36
N ALA A 153 -11.11 9.72 -19.53
CA ALA A 153 -12.38 9.65 -20.24
C ALA A 153 -12.19 9.31 -21.72
N GLN A 154 -11.12 9.84 -22.35
CA GLN A 154 -10.78 9.56 -23.75
C GLN A 154 -10.29 8.11 -23.95
N LEU A 155 -9.62 7.55 -22.94
CA LEU A 155 -9.12 6.17 -22.97
C LEU A 155 -10.09 5.14 -22.39
N HIS A 156 -11.30 5.54 -21.97
CA HIS A 156 -12.24 4.65 -21.30
C HIS A 156 -12.51 3.37 -22.09
N THR A 157 -12.73 3.48 -23.40
CA THR A 157 -12.93 2.31 -24.28
C THR A 157 -11.72 1.37 -24.30
N HIS A 158 -10.50 1.92 -24.29
CA HIS A 158 -9.29 1.11 -24.23
C HIS A 158 -9.12 0.41 -22.87
N ILE A 159 -9.45 1.11 -21.78
CA ILE A 159 -9.47 0.53 -20.42
C ILE A 159 -10.44 -0.64 -20.35
N GLN A 160 -11.69 -0.45 -20.80
CA GLN A 160 -12.71 -1.49 -20.77
C GLN A 160 -12.34 -2.67 -21.69
N SER A 161 -11.80 -2.41 -22.88
CA SER A 161 -11.35 -3.46 -23.79
C SER A 161 -10.21 -4.28 -23.18
N TYR A 162 -9.23 -3.62 -22.55
CA TYR A 162 -8.09 -4.29 -21.95
C TYR A 162 -8.51 -5.08 -20.70
N LEU A 163 -9.27 -4.46 -19.80
CA LEU A 163 -9.83 -5.11 -18.62
C LEU A 163 -10.67 -6.34 -19.00
N GLY A 164 -11.56 -6.21 -20.00
CA GLY A 164 -12.36 -7.33 -20.49
C GLY A 164 -11.49 -8.50 -20.98
N ALA A 165 -10.37 -8.22 -21.65
CA ALA A 165 -9.42 -9.24 -22.07
C ALA A 165 -8.72 -9.92 -20.87
N LEU A 166 -8.38 -9.15 -19.82
CA LEU A 166 -7.78 -9.71 -18.59
C LEU A 166 -8.76 -10.61 -17.83
N LEU A 167 -10.03 -10.20 -17.73
CA LEU A 167 -11.08 -10.96 -17.04
C LEU A 167 -11.57 -12.18 -17.83
N ALA A 168 -11.45 -12.15 -19.16
CA ALA A 168 -11.70 -13.27 -20.08
C ALA A 168 -10.46 -14.16 -20.32
N PRO A 169 -9.48 -14.09 -19.41
CA PRO A 169 -8.03 -14.29 -19.63
C PRO A 169 -7.53 -14.55 -21.06
N ASP A 170 -7.74 -13.59 -21.96
CA ASP A 170 -7.34 -13.65 -23.36
C ASP A 170 -6.11 -12.75 -23.63
N ALA A 171 -4.93 -13.37 -23.65
CA ALA A 171 -3.68 -12.67 -23.91
C ALA A 171 -3.60 -12.05 -25.31
N ARG A 172 -4.28 -12.64 -26.30
CA ARG A 172 -4.31 -12.12 -27.67
C ARG A 172 -5.18 -10.87 -27.72
N ALA A 173 -6.37 -10.91 -27.14
CA ALA A 173 -7.24 -9.74 -27.06
C ALA A 173 -6.58 -8.60 -26.28
N ALA A 174 -5.81 -8.90 -25.22
CA ALA A 174 -5.06 -7.90 -24.47
C ALA A 174 -3.97 -7.22 -25.32
N LEU A 175 -3.25 -7.99 -26.16
CA LEU A 175 -2.28 -7.45 -27.12
C LEU A 175 -2.97 -6.66 -28.24
N GLU A 176 -4.10 -7.12 -28.77
CA GLU A 176 -4.87 -6.40 -29.79
C GLU A 176 -5.40 -5.07 -29.24
N ALA A 177 -5.87 -5.04 -28.00
CA ALA A 177 -6.25 -3.81 -27.31
C ALA A 177 -5.08 -2.82 -27.22
N ALA A 178 -3.89 -3.28 -26.81
CA ALA A 178 -2.69 -2.43 -26.77
C ALA A 178 -2.27 -1.95 -28.17
N ALA A 179 -2.30 -2.83 -29.18
CA ALA A 179 -1.93 -2.51 -30.57
C ALA A 179 -2.88 -1.51 -31.24
N SER A 180 -4.13 -1.42 -30.77
CA SER A 180 -5.09 -0.42 -31.24
C SER A 180 -4.70 1.02 -30.89
N TYR A 181 -3.78 1.21 -29.95
CA TYR A 181 -3.34 2.52 -29.45
C TYR A 181 -1.83 2.75 -29.60
N ILE A 182 -1.00 1.74 -29.31
CA ILE A 182 0.45 1.85 -29.36
C ILE A 182 0.95 1.61 -30.79
N HIS A 183 1.35 2.70 -31.44
CA HIS A 183 1.96 2.70 -32.78
C HIS A 183 3.45 3.07 -32.75
N GLY A 184 3.97 3.47 -31.58
CA GLY A 184 5.38 3.77 -31.34
C GLY A 184 5.67 4.02 -29.85
N PRO A 185 6.95 4.27 -29.51
CA PRO A 185 7.41 4.33 -28.11
C PRO A 185 6.78 5.46 -27.30
N ASP A 186 6.39 6.56 -27.94
CA ASP A 186 5.85 7.74 -27.26
C ASP A 186 4.45 7.49 -26.66
N GLN A 187 3.74 6.44 -27.11
CA GLN A 187 2.42 6.05 -26.59
C GLN A 187 2.50 4.99 -25.48
N ILE A 188 3.65 4.33 -25.31
CA ILE A 188 3.82 3.24 -24.32
C ILE A 188 3.62 3.78 -22.91
N ALA A 189 4.27 4.89 -22.56
CA ALA A 189 4.16 5.51 -21.24
C ALA A 189 2.71 5.81 -20.88
N THR A 190 1.96 6.38 -21.83
CA THR A 190 0.54 6.69 -21.67
C THR A 190 -0.32 5.43 -21.51
N TRP A 191 -0.08 4.37 -22.29
CA TRP A 191 -0.80 3.11 -22.11
C TRP A 191 -0.51 2.48 -20.73
N TRP A 192 0.74 2.51 -20.27
CA TRP A 192 1.14 1.94 -18.98
C TRP A 192 0.44 2.67 -17.83
N GLU A 193 0.53 3.99 -17.83
CA GLU A 193 0.05 4.82 -16.73
C GLU A 193 -1.47 5.01 -16.72
N CYS A 194 -2.12 5.00 -17.88
CA CYS A 194 -3.56 5.28 -17.98
C CYS A 194 -4.39 4.01 -18.19
N VAL A 195 -3.91 3.01 -18.93
CA VAL A 195 -4.68 1.80 -19.26
C VAL A 195 -4.31 0.64 -18.36
N ILE A 196 -3.03 0.24 -18.33
CA ILE A 196 -2.59 -0.90 -17.48
C ILE A 196 -2.85 -0.59 -16.02
N ARG A 197 -2.40 0.57 -15.52
CA ARG A 197 -2.62 0.95 -14.13
C ARG A 197 -4.10 0.87 -13.74
N GLN A 198 -5.00 1.46 -14.54
CA GLN A 198 -6.42 1.50 -14.22
C GLN A 198 -7.06 0.11 -14.29
N ALA A 199 -6.74 -0.69 -15.32
CA ALA A 199 -7.26 -2.05 -15.45
C ALA A 199 -6.78 -2.95 -14.31
N MET A 200 -5.50 -2.84 -13.91
CA MET A 200 -4.96 -3.62 -12.79
C MET A 200 -5.51 -3.16 -11.43
N TYR A 201 -5.84 -1.87 -11.28
CA TYR A 201 -6.53 -1.40 -10.08
C TYR A 201 -7.93 -2.01 -9.99
N GLU A 202 -8.66 -2.06 -11.11
CA GLU A 202 -9.98 -2.71 -11.17
C GLU A 202 -9.90 -4.22 -10.91
N VAL A 203 -8.93 -4.93 -11.50
CA VAL A 203 -8.65 -6.34 -11.20
C VAL A 203 -8.40 -6.55 -9.71
N GLY A 204 -7.60 -5.67 -9.08
CA GLY A 204 -7.35 -5.70 -7.64
C GLY A 204 -8.63 -5.49 -6.83
N GLN A 205 -9.50 -4.56 -7.22
CA GLN A 205 -10.79 -4.30 -6.56
C GLN A 205 -11.77 -5.47 -6.70
N LEU A 206 -11.85 -6.09 -7.88
CA LEU A 206 -12.68 -7.27 -8.10
C LEU A 206 -12.20 -8.47 -7.30
N TRP A 207 -10.87 -8.67 -7.22
CA TRP A 207 -10.27 -9.73 -6.40
C TRP A 207 -10.59 -9.51 -4.93
N ALA A 208 -10.36 -8.29 -4.46
CA ALA A 208 -10.67 -7.85 -3.12
C ALA A 208 -12.12 -8.15 -2.76
N GLN A 209 -13.08 -7.74 -3.59
CA GLN A 209 -14.51 -7.96 -3.41
C GLN A 209 -14.93 -9.43 -3.50
N GLY A 210 -14.02 -10.35 -3.81
CA GLY A 210 -14.29 -11.77 -3.98
C GLY A 210 -15.02 -12.11 -5.28
N GLU A 211 -15.10 -11.16 -6.23
CA GLU A 211 -15.73 -11.36 -7.54
C GLU A 211 -14.84 -12.18 -8.49
N ILE A 212 -13.52 -12.12 -8.29
CA ILE A 212 -12.56 -12.97 -8.96
C ILE A 212 -11.63 -13.67 -7.95
N SER A 213 -11.22 -14.88 -8.27
CA SER A 213 -10.27 -15.65 -7.46
C SER A 213 -8.85 -15.09 -7.58
N VAL A 214 -7.99 -15.44 -6.61
CA VAL A 214 -6.54 -15.16 -6.67
C VAL A 214 -5.89 -15.72 -7.94
N GLY A 215 -6.36 -16.86 -8.45
CA GLY A 215 -5.86 -17.44 -9.70
C GLY A 215 -6.21 -16.59 -10.93
N GLN A 216 -7.37 -15.94 -10.93
CA GLN A 216 -7.77 -15.01 -12.01
C GLN A 216 -6.98 -13.71 -11.95
N GLU A 217 -6.75 -13.16 -10.74
CA GLU A 217 -5.86 -12.00 -10.55
C GLU A 217 -4.46 -12.31 -11.08
N HIS A 218 -3.86 -13.44 -10.67
CA HIS A 218 -2.53 -13.83 -11.13
C HIS A 218 -2.46 -14.01 -12.65
N LEU A 219 -3.52 -14.54 -13.25
CA LEU A 219 -3.59 -14.70 -14.70
C LEU A 219 -3.68 -13.35 -15.43
N ALA A 220 -4.46 -12.41 -14.90
CA ALA A 220 -4.50 -11.03 -15.40
C ALA A 220 -3.13 -10.36 -15.29
N THR A 221 -2.46 -10.44 -14.13
CA THR A 221 -1.10 -9.93 -13.92
C THR A 221 -0.10 -10.56 -14.91
N ALA A 222 -0.15 -11.87 -15.13
CA ALA A 222 0.72 -12.56 -16.07
C ALA A 222 0.46 -12.16 -17.53
N ILE A 223 -0.79 -11.93 -17.92
CA ILE A 223 -1.13 -11.39 -19.26
C ILE A 223 -0.56 -9.98 -19.41
N THR A 224 -0.75 -9.13 -18.41
CA THR A 224 -0.20 -7.78 -18.39
C THR A 224 1.31 -7.78 -18.55
N GLN A 225 2.05 -8.60 -17.78
CA GLN A 225 3.50 -8.73 -17.91
C GLN A 225 3.93 -9.18 -19.32
N ARG A 226 3.18 -10.08 -19.97
CA ARG A 226 3.46 -10.49 -21.37
C ARG A 226 3.25 -9.34 -22.35
N VAL A 227 2.19 -8.56 -22.18
CA VAL A 227 1.97 -7.33 -22.97
C VAL A 227 3.14 -6.37 -22.75
N MET A 228 3.59 -6.20 -21.51
CA MET A 228 4.71 -5.30 -21.22
C MET A 228 6.02 -5.78 -21.87
N ALA A 229 6.31 -7.07 -21.77
CA ALA A 229 7.46 -7.69 -22.39
C ALA A 229 7.42 -7.61 -23.93
N TYR A 230 6.24 -7.70 -24.55
CA TYR A 230 6.08 -7.59 -26.00
C TYR A 230 6.50 -6.21 -26.54
N TYR A 231 6.21 -5.12 -25.80
CA TYR A 231 6.57 -3.76 -26.19
C TYR A 231 7.97 -3.33 -25.73
N TYR A 232 8.60 -4.07 -24.82
CA TYR A 232 9.90 -3.74 -24.25
C TYR A 232 11.02 -3.47 -25.29
N PRO A 233 11.13 -4.19 -26.42
CA PRO A 233 12.14 -3.88 -27.44
C PRO A 233 12.10 -2.44 -27.95
N GLN A 234 10.91 -1.81 -28.04
CA GLN A 234 10.77 -0.41 -28.47
C GLN A 234 11.30 0.58 -27.42
N ILE A 235 11.29 0.19 -26.15
CA ILE A 235 11.87 0.97 -25.04
C ILE A 235 13.40 0.94 -25.11
N LEU A 236 13.97 -0.21 -25.46
CA LEU A 236 15.43 -0.39 -25.58
C LEU A 236 16.07 0.47 -26.69
N GLU A 237 15.29 0.91 -27.68
CA GLU A 237 15.79 1.77 -28.76
C GLU A 237 16.16 3.19 -28.29
N LYS A 238 15.67 3.63 -27.13
CA LYS A 238 15.99 4.95 -26.57
C LYS A 238 17.36 4.92 -25.89
N SER A 239 18.20 5.91 -26.17
CA SER A 239 19.52 6.03 -25.55
C SER A 239 19.40 6.37 -24.06
N ARG A 240 20.23 5.75 -23.22
CA ARG A 240 20.27 5.93 -21.77
C ARG A 240 21.53 6.66 -21.36
N ASN A 241 21.40 7.93 -21.00
CA ASN A 241 22.54 8.80 -20.69
C ASN A 241 22.28 9.79 -19.53
N LYS A 242 21.13 9.71 -18.85
CA LYS A 242 20.77 10.61 -17.75
C LYS A 242 21.30 10.18 -16.37
N GLY A 243 21.76 8.95 -16.23
CA GLY A 243 22.28 8.39 -14.97
C GLY A 243 21.58 7.10 -14.56
N HIS A 244 21.93 6.60 -13.38
CA HIS A 244 21.50 5.30 -12.87
C HIS A 244 20.40 5.44 -11.81
N VAL A 245 19.32 4.67 -11.97
CA VAL A 245 18.19 4.60 -11.02
C VAL A 245 17.88 3.14 -10.71
N ILE A 246 17.61 2.81 -9.45
CA ILE A 246 17.05 1.51 -9.08
C ILE A 246 15.55 1.65 -8.87
N VAL A 247 14.77 0.70 -9.40
CA VAL A 247 13.32 0.62 -9.17
C VAL A 247 12.98 -0.77 -8.64
N THR A 248 12.27 -0.83 -7.53
CA THR A 248 11.95 -2.09 -6.83
C THR A 248 10.52 -2.07 -6.28
N ALA A 249 9.89 -3.24 -6.22
CA ALA A 249 8.79 -3.43 -5.27
C ALA A 249 9.36 -3.42 -3.83
N SER A 250 8.50 -3.15 -2.86
CA SER A 250 8.88 -3.20 -1.45
C SER A 250 9.33 -4.61 -1.06
N PRO A 251 10.34 -4.78 -0.16
CA PRO A 251 10.69 -6.10 0.35
C PRO A 251 9.48 -6.82 0.94
N GLY A 252 9.33 -8.11 0.65
CA GLY A 252 8.15 -8.89 1.03
C GLY A 252 6.93 -8.74 0.11
N GLU A 253 6.96 -7.85 -0.89
CA GLU A 253 5.84 -7.69 -1.83
C GLU A 253 6.08 -8.37 -3.18
N HIS A 254 5.02 -9.01 -3.67
CA HIS A 254 4.95 -9.57 -5.02
C HIS A 254 4.29 -8.65 -6.05
N HIS A 255 3.74 -7.51 -5.62
CA HIS A 255 3.05 -6.54 -6.49
C HIS A 255 4.05 -5.63 -7.19
N GLU A 256 4.55 -6.06 -8.36
CA GLU A 256 5.64 -5.38 -9.06
C GLU A 256 5.21 -4.58 -10.31
N VAL A 257 3.97 -4.72 -10.80
CA VAL A 257 3.51 -4.05 -12.03
C VAL A 257 3.65 -2.52 -11.93
N GLY A 258 3.33 -1.92 -10.77
CA GLY A 258 3.51 -0.49 -10.55
C GLY A 258 4.98 -0.05 -10.62
N ALA A 259 5.89 -0.83 -10.01
CA ALA A 259 7.33 -0.61 -10.12
C ALA A 259 7.80 -0.73 -11.57
N ARG A 260 7.31 -1.74 -12.30
CA ARG A 260 7.65 -1.94 -13.70
C ARG A 260 7.19 -0.77 -14.59
N ILE A 261 5.99 -0.24 -14.34
CA ILE A 261 5.48 0.93 -15.07
C ILE A 261 6.45 2.10 -14.97
N LEU A 262 6.89 2.45 -13.75
CA LEU A 262 7.85 3.53 -13.54
C LEU A 262 9.20 3.22 -14.20
N ALA A 263 9.69 1.99 -14.08
CA ALA A 263 10.98 1.60 -14.68
C ALA A 263 10.98 1.78 -16.20
N ASP A 264 9.97 1.24 -16.89
CA ASP A 264 9.81 1.37 -18.34
C ASP A 264 9.69 2.85 -18.77
N ILE A 265 8.97 3.67 -18.00
CA ILE A 265 8.84 5.11 -18.26
C ILE A 265 10.18 5.84 -18.07
N LEU A 266 10.96 5.51 -17.04
CA LEU A 266 12.30 6.09 -16.84
C LEU A 266 13.24 5.74 -17.99
N GLU A 267 13.23 4.48 -18.44
CA GLU A 267 14.03 4.03 -19.59
C GLU A 267 13.63 4.75 -20.89
N LEU A 268 12.32 4.89 -21.15
CA LEU A 268 11.80 5.67 -22.28
C LEU A 268 12.29 7.13 -22.27
N ASN A 269 12.57 7.65 -21.07
CA ASN A 269 13.06 9.01 -20.86
C ASN A 269 14.59 9.10 -20.69
N GLY A 270 15.33 8.04 -21.02
CA GLY A 270 16.80 8.05 -21.12
C GLY A 270 17.56 7.82 -19.81
N TRP A 271 16.89 7.28 -18.79
CA TRP A 271 17.52 6.80 -17.56
C TRP A 271 17.99 5.36 -17.71
N ASP A 272 19.16 5.05 -17.14
CA ASP A 272 19.63 3.68 -17.00
C ASP A 272 19.02 3.07 -15.73
N THR A 273 18.00 2.23 -15.92
CA THR A 273 17.14 1.77 -14.83
C THR A 273 17.41 0.32 -14.51
N TYR A 274 17.74 0.05 -13.25
CA TYR A 274 17.91 -1.28 -12.68
C TYR A 274 16.60 -1.68 -11.99
N TYR A 275 15.71 -2.33 -12.74
CA TYR A 275 14.47 -2.90 -12.21
C TYR A 275 14.73 -4.26 -11.58
N THR A 276 14.49 -4.40 -10.27
CA THR A 276 14.78 -5.65 -9.53
C THR A 276 13.58 -6.57 -9.39
N GLY A 277 12.37 -6.10 -9.73
CA GLY A 277 11.15 -6.88 -9.63
C GLY A 277 10.56 -6.97 -8.22
N ALA A 278 9.80 -8.03 -8.01
CA ALA A 278 9.13 -8.41 -6.78
C ALA A 278 10.10 -8.95 -5.71
N ASN A 279 9.83 -8.61 -4.45
CA ASN A 279 10.39 -9.24 -3.26
C ASN A 279 11.94 -9.34 -3.24
N THR A 280 12.62 -8.30 -3.69
CA THR A 280 14.08 -8.22 -3.61
C THR A 280 14.51 -8.00 -2.15
N PRO A 281 15.39 -8.84 -1.58
CA PRO A 281 15.86 -8.67 -0.20
C PRO A 281 16.64 -7.37 0.02
N SER A 282 16.44 -6.73 1.17
CA SER A 282 17.03 -5.42 1.50
C SER A 282 18.55 -5.37 1.35
N ASP A 283 19.27 -6.40 1.82
CA ASP A 283 20.73 -6.45 1.74
C ASP A 283 21.21 -6.43 0.27
N THR A 284 20.51 -7.15 -0.61
CA THR A 284 20.85 -7.19 -2.03
C THR A 284 20.53 -5.87 -2.76
N ILE A 285 19.53 -5.11 -2.28
CA ILE A 285 19.24 -3.76 -2.79
C ILE A 285 20.40 -2.81 -2.44
N ILE A 286 20.94 -2.90 -1.23
CA ILE A 286 22.08 -2.08 -0.78
C ILE A 286 23.34 -2.42 -1.58
N ASP A 287 23.61 -3.71 -1.80
CA ASP A 287 24.71 -4.16 -2.64
C ASP A 287 24.57 -3.61 -4.08
N LEU A 288 23.36 -3.66 -4.63
CA LEU A 288 23.08 -3.15 -5.97
C LEU A 288 23.28 -1.62 -6.05
N LEU A 289 22.83 -0.87 -5.04
CA LEU A 289 23.08 0.57 -4.93
C LEU A 289 24.59 0.87 -4.93
N ALA A 290 25.37 0.10 -4.17
CA ALA A 290 26.81 0.27 -4.08
C ALA A 290 27.53 -0.03 -5.42
N GLN A 291 27.09 -1.08 -6.12
CA GLN A 291 27.66 -1.53 -7.39
C GLN A 291 27.32 -0.60 -8.56
N THR A 292 26.05 -0.22 -8.68
CA THR A 292 25.54 0.57 -9.81
C THR A 292 25.77 2.07 -9.62
N LYS A 293 26.08 2.52 -8.41
CA LYS A 293 26.21 3.95 -8.07
C LYS A 293 24.93 4.73 -8.43
N ALA A 294 23.77 4.07 -8.29
CA ALA A 294 22.48 4.69 -8.56
C ALA A 294 22.25 5.91 -7.66
N GLN A 295 21.80 7.00 -8.28
CA GLN A 295 21.59 8.29 -7.62
C GLN A 295 20.20 8.37 -6.98
N VAL A 296 19.28 7.53 -7.47
CA VAL A 296 17.91 7.45 -6.98
C VAL A 296 17.53 5.98 -6.82
N ILE A 297 16.80 5.68 -5.74
CA ILE A 297 16.05 4.44 -5.58
C ILE A 297 14.56 4.77 -5.49
N CYS A 298 13.76 4.07 -6.28
CA CYS A 298 12.31 4.15 -6.28
C CYS A 298 11.72 2.87 -5.69
N ILE A 299 10.93 3.00 -4.63
CA ILE A 299 10.30 1.87 -3.93
C ILE A 299 8.79 1.96 -4.14
N SER A 300 8.22 0.96 -4.84
CA SER A 300 6.78 0.83 -5.02
C SER A 300 6.18 -0.02 -3.90
N THR A 301 5.18 0.49 -3.20
CA THR A 301 4.48 -0.19 -2.11
C THR A 301 3.00 -0.27 -2.43
N THR A 302 2.47 -1.48 -2.52
CA THR A 302 1.03 -1.69 -2.78
C THR A 302 0.32 -1.99 -1.47
N LEU A 303 0.87 -2.92 -0.68
CA LEU A 303 0.28 -3.32 0.58
C LEU A 303 0.89 -2.49 1.72
N PRO A 304 0.09 -1.82 2.51
CA PRO A 304 0.67 -0.92 3.51
C PRO A 304 1.15 -1.66 4.77
N THR A 305 0.81 -2.95 4.94
CA THR A 305 1.52 -3.88 5.84
C THR A 305 3.02 -3.97 5.55
N SER A 306 3.45 -3.57 4.34
CA SER A 306 4.86 -3.56 3.94
C SER A 306 5.60 -2.28 4.33
N LEU A 307 4.90 -1.26 4.86
CA LEU A 307 5.52 0.03 5.21
C LEU A 307 6.61 -0.11 6.27
N VAL A 308 6.47 -1.07 7.19
CA VAL A 308 7.52 -1.38 8.18
C VAL A 308 8.80 -1.84 7.48
N ALA A 309 8.70 -2.80 6.54
CA ALA A 309 9.85 -3.29 5.78
C ALA A 309 10.47 -2.18 4.90
N VAL A 310 9.66 -1.24 4.40
CA VAL A 310 10.17 -0.06 3.67
C VAL A 310 10.97 0.86 4.60
N ALA A 311 10.46 1.15 5.80
CA ALA A 311 11.18 1.97 6.77
C ALA A 311 12.52 1.34 7.19
N GLU A 312 12.54 0.02 7.41
CA GLU A 312 13.75 -0.74 7.70
C GLU A 312 14.77 -0.68 6.54
N LEU A 313 14.31 -0.91 5.30
CA LEU A 313 15.17 -0.77 4.11
C LEU A 313 15.77 0.63 4.01
N ILE A 314 14.95 1.67 4.19
CA ILE A 314 15.40 3.06 4.13
C ILE A 314 16.45 3.32 5.22
N ALA A 315 16.21 2.88 6.46
CA ALA A 315 17.18 3.00 7.55
C ALA A 315 18.51 2.32 7.21
N HIS A 316 18.48 1.11 6.63
CA HIS A 316 19.69 0.40 6.21
C HIS A 316 20.43 1.12 5.09
N ILE A 317 19.73 1.66 4.09
CA ILE A 317 20.32 2.48 3.02
C ILE A 317 21.04 3.70 3.62
N ARG A 318 20.45 4.36 4.63
CA ARG A 318 21.08 5.50 5.30
C ARG A 318 22.32 5.10 6.10
N ALA A 319 22.31 3.92 6.72
CA ALA A 319 23.45 3.41 7.49
C ALA A 319 24.60 2.88 6.62
N ALA A 320 24.35 2.53 5.36
CA ALA A 320 25.34 1.91 4.47
C ALA A 320 26.44 2.84 3.94
N HIS A 321 26.42 4.14 4.27
CA HIS A 321 27.43 5.13 3.85
C HIS A 321 27.76 5.11 2.34
N LEU A 322 26.72 4.99 1.51
CA LEU A 322 26.84 4.88 0.05
C LEU A 322 27.30 6.20 -0.57
N GLU A 323 28.16 6.10 -1.59
CA GLU A 323 28.62 7.21 -2.41
C GLU A 323 28.38 6.91 -3.90
N PRO A 324 27.52 7.68 -4.60
CA PRO A 324 26.74 8.81 -4.08
C PRO A 324 25.65 8.35 -3.10
N LYS A 325 25.24 9.24 -2.18
CA LYS A 325 24.08 8.99 -1.32
C LYS A 325 22.81 9.01 -2.18
N PRO A 326 22.05 7.91 -2.27
CA PRO A 326 20.87 7.86 -3.12
C PRO A 326 19.73 8.71 -2.53
N THR A 327 19.03 9.41 -3.41
CA THR A 327 17.71 9.97 -3.10
C THR A 327 16.67 8.86 -3.11
N ILE A 328 15.78 8.84 -2.13
CA ILE A 328 14.78 7.80 -1.94
C ILE A 328 13.41 8.36 -2.29
N LEU A 329 12.83 7.84 -3.37
CA LEU A 329 11.47 8.15 -3.81
C LEU A 329 10.56 6.94 -3.50
N VAL A 330 9.44 7.18 -2.83
CA VAL A 330 8.42 6.15 -2.62
C VAL A 330 7.15 6.45 -3.42
N GLY A 331 6.38 5.41 -3.72
CA GLY A 331 5.10 5.54 -4.40
C GLY A 331 4.31 4.23 -4.37
N GLY A 332 3.16 4.21 -5.03
CA GLY A 332 2.24 3.07 -5.02
C GLY A 332 1.02 3.29 -4.14
N GLN A 333 0.07 2.35 -4.21
CA GLN A 333 -1.26 2.52 -3.63
C GLN A 333 -1.24 2.77 -2.12
N ALA A 334 -0.23 2.24 -1.41
CA ALA A 334 -0.14 2.36 0.05
C ALA A 334 -0.08 3.80 0.55
N TYR A 335 0.43 4.73 -0.27
CA TYR A 335 0.61 6.13 0.10
C TYR A 335 -0.51 7.05 -0.42
N LEU A 336 -1.39 6.56 -1.31
CA LEU A 336 -2.46 7.38 -1.90
C LEU A 336 -3.50 7.78 -0.85
N ALA A 337 -3.69 6.93 0.16
CA ALA A 337 -4.67 7.17 1.20
C ALA A 337 -4.24 8.26 2.19
N GLU A 338 -2.95 8.30 2.53
CA GLU A 338 -2.39 9.26 3.49
C GLU A 338 -1.07 9.80 2.93
N PRO A 339 -1.10 10.97 2.28
CA PRO A 339 0.06 11.56 1.62
C PRO A 339 1.20 11.98 2.55
N THR A 340 1.09 11.80 3.87
CA THR A 340 2.18 12.05 4.83
C THR A 340 2.93 10.77 5.26
N LEU A 341 2.43 9.57 4.90
CA LEU A 341 3.04 8.28 5.26
C LEU A 341 4.51 8.14 4.82
N TRP A 342 4.85 8.72 3.66
CA TRP A 342 6.21 8.64 3.13
C TRP A 342 7.26 9.30 4.05
N GLN A 343 6.85 10.30 4.84
CA GLN A 343 7.73 10.96 5.81
C GLN A 343 8.04 10.04 7.00
N HIS A 344 7.06 9.24 7.42
CA HIS A 344 7.18 8.31 8.53
C HIS A 344 8.11 7.14 8.21
N VAL A 345 8.14 6.70 6.95
CA VAL A 345 9.11 5.68 6.49
C VAL A 345 10.49 6.26 6.19
N GLY A 346 10.68 7.58 6.28
CA GLY A 346 11.97 8.25 6.10
C GLY A 346 12.40 8.48 4.64
N ALA A 347 11.46 8.47 3.70
CA ALA A 347 11.74 8.76 2.29
C ALA A 347 12.02 10.26 2.06
N ASP A 348 12.71 10.60 0.96
CA ASP A 348 12.97 12.00 0.61
C ASP A 348 11.80 12.62 -0.16
N TRP A 349 11.10 11.82 -0.95
CA TRP A 349 10.00 12.24 -1.82
C TRP A 349 8.93 11.16 -1.94
N PHE A 350 7.71 11.60 -2.30
CA PHE A 350 6.59 10.73 -2.65
C PHE A 350 6.03 11.12 -4.01
N ALA A 351 5.77 10.12 -4.86
CA ALA A 351 5.05 10.29 -6.12
C ALA A 351 3.74 9.48 -6.13
N SER A 352 2.65 10.15 -6.47
CA SER A 352 1.33 9.55 -6.63
C SER A 352 1.15 8.80 -7.95
N SER A 353 2.04 9.05 -8.93
CA SER A 353 2.03 8.43 -10.25
C SER A 353 3.43 8.25 -10.83
N ALA A 354 3.55 7.46 -11.89
CA ALA A 354 4.83 7.26 -12.57
C ALA A 354 5.31 8.53 -13.29
N SER A 355 4.41 9.28 -13.94
CA SER A 355 4.72 10.59 -14.51
C SER A 355 5.21 11.59 -13.46
N GLU A 356 4.62 11.58 -12.27
CA GLU A 356 5.09 12.42 -11.16
C GLU A 356 6.48 11.98 -10.66
N GLY A 357 6.71 10.67 -10.53
CA GLY A 357 8.02 10.14 -10.17
C GLY A 357 9.11 10.54 -11.17
N LEU A 358 8.83 10.44 -12.47
CA LEU A 358 9.70 10.94 -13.52
C LEU A 358 10.02 12.43 -13.34
N ARG A 359 9.00 13.28 -13.12
CA ARG A 359 9.20 14.73 -12.90
C ARG A 359 10.13 15.02 -11.73
N TYR A 360 9.97 14.32 -10.60
CA TYR A 360 10.87 14.49 -9.45
C TYR A 360 12.30 14.09 -9.78
N ILE A 361 12.49 12.95 -10.44
CA ILE A 361 13.80 12.44 -10.83
C ILE A 361 14.51 13.38 -11.81
N GLU A 362 13.79 13.93 -12.80
CA GLU A 362 14.34 14.93 -13.71
C GLU A 362 14.64 16.27 -13.02
N GLY A 363 13.86 16.66 -12.02
CA GLY A 363 14.12 17.83 -11.18
C GLY A 363 15.39 17.70 -10.35
N ILE A 364 15.62 16.52 -9.75
CA ILE A 364 16.85 16.19 -9.02
C ILE A 364 18.06 16.26 -9.95
N HIS A 365 17.97 15.62 -11.13
CA HIS A 365 19.02 15.63 -12.14
C HIS A 365 19.43 17.05 -12.56
N SER A 366 18.43 17.89 -12.87
CA SER A 366 18.64 19.27 -13.33
C SER A 366 19.26 20.17 -12.25
N SER A 367 19.03 19.86 -10.97
CA SER A 367 19.57 20.61 -9.83
C SER A 367 21.01 20.19 -9.48
N GLY A 368 21.36 18.91 -9.68
CA GLY A 368 22.72 18.39 -9.48
C GLY A 368 23.73 18.77 -10.58
N GLY A 369 23.25 19.19 -11.76
CA GLY A 369 24.08 19.65 -12.88
C GLY A 369 24.55 21.11 -12.81
N LYS A 370 24.20 21.85 -11.75
CA LYS A 370 24.74 23.19 -11.47
C LYS A 370 25.74 23.11 -10.32
N GLN A 371 26.98 22.72 -10.62
CA GLN A 371 28.14 22.98 -9.78
C GLN A 371 29.09 23.93 -10.50
#